data_AF-F8F0N4-F1
#
_entry.id   AF-F8F0N4-F1
#
_cell.length_a   1.000
_cell.length_b   1.000
_cell.length_c   1.000
_cell.angle_alpha   90.00
_cell.angle_beta   90.00
_cell.angle_gamma   90.00
#
_symmetry.space_group_name_H-M   'P 1'
#
loop_
_entity.id
_entity.type
_entity.pdbx_description
1 polymer ?
#
loop_
_entity_poly.entity_id
_entity_poly.type
_entity_poly.pdbx_seq_one_letter_code
_entity_poly.pdbx_strand_id
1 'polypeptide(L)'
;MTNGQAVTQHTMGEKPHCIDLKSKIVLTKEGASFFKNRATGLHSFTTPEGDTRYGFKLKMVDIPWLKRLLLAGFVDKAEFPVTDLSSVKGEIGDLARLVVFSMLYGYFNSTIIDRAVRTEVIAKWNRAHPHQSLDAQNAVSPVELKNALKSRSDAIDVIKKEIAEPIMKSLLIDQRRTDDERKRLIYFIKELLDTVDPLIYFVLLCSSPLERQKIEQDIIKIIHSVLERVDLADYLSLMVLELMSAAERSTLIELLGPETKPSEIRAILENPNKRKELILKLPHGLASIMVWSLSKRWSLGRWRYRLKLSLYDGSSSFEDTKRMFDERGRISLGERSLQELYEHGTGPYGDDGLGWYYLSFIGEACEHMGVHFEAAVKERQGKGTASVNLVLII
;
A
#
# COMPACT_ATOMS: atom_id res chain seq x y z
N MET A 1 -4.28 47.35 -23.81
CA MET A 1 -5.28 46.63 -22.98
C MET A 1 -5.80 45.47 -23.81
N THR A 2 -5.32 44.26 -23.55
CA THR A 2 -5.92 42.98 -23.94
C THR A 2 -5.11 41.89 -23.23
N ASN A 3 -5.60 41.46 -22.07
CA ASN A 3 -5.01 40.36 -21.30
C ASN A 3 -5.44 39.04 -21.93
N GLY A 4 -4.48 38.35 -22.55
CA GLY A 4 -4.61 36.96 -22.96
C GLY A 4 -4.51 36.03 -21.76
N GLN A 5 -5.47 35.14 -21.64
CA GLN A 5 -5.50 34.05 -20.68
C GLN A 5 -4.34 33.09 -20.94
N ALA A 6 -3.50 32.89 -19.93
CA ALA A 6 -2.51 31.81 -19.93
C ALA A 6 -3.22 30.50 -19.59
N VAL A 7 -3.41 29.67 -20.62
CA VAL A 7 -3.75 28.25 -20.48
C VAL A 7 -2.49 27.55 -19.99
N THR A 8 -2.49 27.09 -18.73
CA THR A 8 -1.44 26.25 -18.17
C THR A 8 -1.41 24.91 -18.90
N GLN A 9 -0.42 24.75 -19.77
CA GLN A 9 -0.01 23.47 -20.34
C GLN A 9 0.55 22.60 -19.21
N HIS A 10 -0.12 21.48 -18.93
CA HIS A 10 0.44 20.41 -18.11
C HIS A 10 1.59 19.75 -18.89
N THR A 11 2.81 20.18 -18.61
CA THR A 11 4.03 19.44 -18.92
C THR A 11 4.08 18.16 -18.06
N MET A 12 4.71 17.09 -18.55
CA MET A 12 4.92 15.82 -17.83
C MET A 12 5.69 16.10 -16.53
N GLY A 13 4.96 16.41 -15.46
CA GLY A 13 5.47 17.02 -14.24
C GLY A 13 5.96 16.01 -13.20
N GLU A 14 6.96 16.45 -12.44
CA GLU A 14 7.59 15.75 -11.31
C GLU A 14 6.58 15.01 -10.43
N LYS A 15 6.93 13.77 -10.02
CA LYS A 15 6.13 13.00 -9.06
C LYS A 15 5.91 13.84 -7.81
N PRO A 16 4.69 13.92 -7.26
CA PRO A 16 4.46 14.66 -6.03
C PRO A 16 5.35 14.08 -4.92
N HIS A 17 6.25 14.90 -4.39
CA HIS A 17 7.11 14.51 -3.27
C HIS A 17 6.29 14.26 -1.99
N CYS A 18 5.08 14.81 -1.92
CA CYS A 18 4.22 14.79 -0.77
C CYS A 18 2.79 14.39 -1.12
N ILE A 19 2.15 13.65 -0.21
CA ILE A 19 0.71 13.39 -0.20
C ILE A 19 0.07 14.46 0.68
N ASP A 20 -0.85 15.27 0.14
CA ASP A 20 -1.53 16.35 0.88
C ASP A 20 -2.70 15.80 1.72
N LEU A 21 -2.37 14.86 2.61
CA LEU A 21 -3.29 14.30 3.60
C LEU A 21 -2.80 14.61 5.00
N LYS A 22 -3.70 15.21 5.79
CA LYS A 22 -3.53 15.26 7.24
C LYS A 22 -3.45 13.83 7.76
N SER A 23 -2.43 13.57 8.57
CA SER A 23 -2.17 12.22 9.03
C SER A 23 -1.69 12.19 10.47
N LYS A 24 -1.96 11.04 11.10
CA LYS A 24 -1.40 10.65 12.38
C LYS A 24 -0.65 9.34 12.20
N ILE A 25 0.67 9.40 12.22
CA ILE A 25 1.55 8.25 12.11
C ILE A 25 1.90 7.78 13.51
N VAL A 26 1.48 6.57 13.87
CA VAL A 26 1.78 5.92 15.16
C VAL A 26 2.95 4.97 14.96
N LEU A 27 3.93 5.05 15.85
CA LEU A 27 5.15 4.26 15.76
C LEU A 27 5.07 2.95 16.55
N THR A 28 5.86 1.97 16.10
CA THR A 28 6.19 0.78 16.88
C THR A 28 7.05 1.15 18.10
N LYS A 29 7.26 0.20 19.03
CA LYS A 29 8.13 0.44 20.19
C LYS A 29 9.57 0.75 19.75
N GLU A 30 10.06 0.02 18.76
CA GLU A 30 11.36 0.19 18.14
C GLU A 30 11.48 1.56 17.47
N GLY A 31 10.47 1.93 16.67
CA GLY A 31 10.43 3.25 16.02
C GLY A 31 10.39 4.40 17.02
N ALA A 32 9.55 4.30 18.06
CA ALA A 32 9.47 5.30 19.12
C ALA A 32 10.80 5.45 19.87
N SER A 33 11.47 4.34 20.21
CA SER A 33 12.78 4.34 20.86
C SER A 33 13.85 5.02 20.00
N PHE A 34 13.88 4.72 18.69
CA PHE A 34 14.80 5.32 17.74
C PHE A 34 14.70 6.86 17.71
N PHE A 35 13.48 7.39 17.76
CA PHE A 35 13.21 8.82 17.66
C PHE A 35 13.28 9.57 19.00
N LYS A 36 12.98 8.90 20.12
CA LYS A 36 13.04 9.48 21.47
C LYS A 36 14.44 10.01 21.80
N ASN A 37 15.47 9.31 21.33
CA ASN A 37 16.87 9.67 21.56
C ASN A 37 17.39 10.80 20.64
N ARG A 38 16.56 11.34 19.74
CA ARG A 38 16.96 12.27 18.68
C ARG A 38 16.25 13.64 18.74
N ALA A 39 15.67 14.00 19.90
CA ALA A 39 14.97 15.28 20.11
C ALA A 39 13.94 15.62 19.01
N THR A 40 13.19 14.62 18.54
CA THR A 40 12.20 14.80 17.48
C THR A 40 10.84 15.20 18.05
N GLY A 41 10.04 15.94 17.26
CA GLY A 41 8.68 16.41 17.59
C GLY A 41 7.63 15.30 17.74
N LEU A 42 7.95 14.28 18.53
CA LEU A 42 7.09 13.17 18.88
C LEU A 42 5.92 13.66 19.73
N HIS A 43 4.73 13.32 19.28
CA HIS A 43 3.50 13.53 20.02
C HIS A 43 3.16 12.24 20.76
N SER A 44 2.64 12.37 21.98
CA SER A 44 2.03 11.27 22.71
C SER A 44 0.56 11.11 22.32
N PHE A 45 0.11 9.86 22.28
CA PHE A 45 -1.26 9.47 22.00
C PHE A 45 -1.69 8.43 23.03
N THR A 46 -2.79 8.68 23.72
CA THR A 46 -3.40 7.69 24.59
C THR A 46 -4.27 6.76 23.75
N THR A 47 -4.06 5.44 23.87
CA THR A 47 -4.95 4.44 23.26
C THR A 47 -6.23 4.30 24.09
N PRO A 48 -7.30 3.71 23.54
CA PRO A 48 -8.51 3.40 24.32
C PRO A 48 -8.23 2.50 25.54
N GLU A 49 -7.16 1.73 25.51
CA GLU A 49 -6.72 0.82 26.58
C GLU A 49 -5.89 1.53 27.68
N GLY A 50 -5.63 2.83 27.52
CA GLY A 50 -4.83 3.63 28.47
C GLY A 50 -3.32 3.65 28.19
N ASP A 51 -2.84 2.87 27.23
CA ASP A 51 -1.43 2.86 26.84
C ASP A 51 -1.03 4.15 26.14
N THR A 52 0.18 4.64 26.45
CA THR A 52 0.77 5.78 25.72
C THR A 52 1.57 5.28 24.52
N ARG A 53 1.15 5.68 23.32
CA ARG A 53 1.87 5.50 22.05
C ARG A 53 2.48 6.81 21.60
N TYR A 54 3.51 6.73 20.75
CA TYR A 54 4.21 7.91 20.23
C TYR A 54 4.17 7.96 18.71
N GLY A 55 4.30 9.17 18.15
CA GLY A 55 4.42 9.34 16.71
C GLY A 55 4.23 10.78 16.25
N PHE A 56 3.73 10.97 15.04
CA PHE A 56 3.71 12.27 14.36
C PHE A 56 2.29 12.67 13.96
N LYS A 57 1.95 13.96 14.14
CA LYS A 57 0.79 14.59 13.51
C LYS A 57 1.30 15.46 12.36
N LEU A 58 0.87 15.19 11.15
CA LEU A 58 1.36 15.85 9.95
C LEU A 58 0.20 16.50 9.19
N LYS A 59 0.45 17.64 8.56
CA LYS A 59 -0.50 18.27 7.63
C LYS A 59 -0.43 17.65 6.23
N MET A 60 0.78 17.24 5.84
CA MET A 60 1.12 16.59 4.59
C MET A 60 2.19 15.53 4.86
N VAL A 61 2.28 14.51 4.01
CA VAL A 61 3.20 13.38 4.19
C VAL A 61 4.25 13.38 3.09
N ASP A 62 5.52 13.51 3.46
CA ASP A 62 6.64 13.28 2.55
C ASP A 62 6.74 11.78 2.21
N ILE A 63 6.64 11.44 0.93
CA ILE A 63 6.60 10.06 0.44
C ILE A 63 7.91 9.32 0.75
N PRO A 64 9.12 9.86 0.42
CA PRO A 64 10.38 9.21 0.76
C PRO A 64 10.54 8.93 2.25
N TRP A 65 10.13 9.86 3.11
CA TRP A 65 10.19 9.71 4.57
C TRP A 65 9.28 8.58 5.06
N LEU A 66 8.00 8.57 4.65
CA LEU A 66 7.09 7.52 5.09
C LEU A 66 7.52 6.15 4.55
N LYS A 67 7.99 6.08 3.29
CA LYS A 67 8.56 4.85 2.71
C LYS A 67 9.69 4.29 3.58
N ARG A 68 10.65 5.14 3.97
CA ARG A 68 11.77 4.71 4.85
C ARG A 68 11.29 4.16 6.18
N LEU A 69 10.29 4.80 6.80
CA LEU A 69 9.73 4.32 8.07
C LEU A 69 8.99 2.99 7.93
N LEU A 70 8.24 2.81 6.84
CA LEU A 70 7.54 1.57 6.54
C LEU A 70 8.53 0.42 6.34
N LEU A 71 9.57 0.62 5.52
CA LEU A 71 10.60 -0.40 5.25
C LEU A 71 11.43 -0.73 6.50
N ALA A 72 11.66 0.25 7.38
CA ALA A 72 12.32 0.04 8.66
C ALA A 72 11.44 -0.68 9.70
N GLY A 73 10.13 -0.83 9.45
CA GLY A 73 9.18 -1.39 10.42
C GLY A 73 8.93 -0.47 11.61
N PHE A 74 9.10 0.84 11.43
CA PHE A 74 8.91 1.85 12.49
C PHE A 74 7.47 2.32 12.62
N VAL A 75 6.64 2.10 11.61
CA VAL A 75 5.22 2.49 11.62
C VAL A 75 4.38 1.31 12.12
N ASP A 76 3.60 1.54 13.18
CA ASP A 76 2.56 0.61 13.63
C ASP A 76 1.30 0.80 12.78
N LYS A 77 0.83 2.05 12.69
CA LYS A 77 -0.29 2.42 11.82
C LYS A 77 -0.23 3.89 11.40
N ALA A 78 -0.82 4.22 10.27
CA ALA A 78 -1.01 5.56 9.77
C ALA A 78 -2.51 5.84 9.60
N GLU A 79 -3.02 6.84 10.31
CA GLU A 79 -4.43 7.25 10.29
C GLU A 79 -4.58 8.51 9.44
N PHE A 80 -5.51 8.48 8.48
CA PHE A 80 -5.81 9.56 7.54
C PHE A 80 -7.31 9.90 7.60
N PRO A 81 -7.69 10.96 8.34
CA PRO A 81 -9.05 11.46 8.33
C PRO A 81 -9.43 11.99 6.95
N VAL A 82 -10.64 11.68 6.48
CA VAL A 82 -11.17 12.12 5.19
C VAL A 82 -12.40 12.96 5.45
N THR A 83 -12.32 14.26 5.19
CA THR A 83 -13.42 15.22 5.40
C THR A 83 -14.22 15.50 4.12
N ASP A 84 -13.59 15.34 2.95
CA ASP A 84 -14.21 15.46 1.62
C ASP A 84 -13.49 14.48 0.68
N LEU A 85 -14.18 13.41 0.28
CA LEU A 85 -13.58 12.38 -0.57
C LEU A 85 -13.18 12.90 -1.94
N SER A 86 -13.92 13.86 -2.49
CA SER A 86 -13.65 14.41 -3.83
C SER A 86 -12.31 15.13 -3.90
N SER A 87 -11.89 15.73 -2.78
CA SER A 87 -10.63 16.45 -2.65
C SER A 87 -9.40 15.56 -2.47
N VAL A 88 -9.57 14.26 -2.16
CA VAL A 88 -8.47 13.35 -1.77
C VAL A 88 -8.31 12.13 -2.69
N LYS A 89 -8.98 12.11 -3.84
CA LYS A 89 -9.01 10.92 -4.72
C LYS A 89 -7.61 10.55 -5.24
N GLY A 90 -6.80 11.54 -5.61
CA GLY A 90 -5.45 11.31 -6.12
C GLY A 90 -4.53 10.76 -5.03
N GLU A 91 -4.63 11.35 -3.84
CA GLU A 91 -3.85 11.04 -2.65
C GLU A 91 -4.10 9.61 -2.15
N ILE A 92 -5.33 9.11 -2.28
CA ILE A 92 -5.67 7.71 -1.98
C ILE A 92 -4.88 6.76 -2.87
N GLY A 93 -4.80 7.05 -4.18
CA GLY A 93 -4.03 6.24 -5.12
C GLY A 93 -2.54 6.26 -4.86
N ASP A 94 -1.99 7.43 -4.53
CA ASP A 94 -0.58 7.56 -4.19
C ASP A 94 -0.22 6.84 -2.88
N LEU A 95 -1.12 6.88 -1.89
CA LEU A 95 -0.96 6.14 -0.64
C LEU A 95 -1.03 4.61 -0.87
N ALA A 96 -1.99 4.14 -1.67
CA ALA A 96 -2.10 2.73 -2.03
C ALA A 96 -0.82 2.21 -2.70
N ARG A 97 -0.30 2.96 -3.69
CA ARG A 97 1.00 2.65 -4.34
C ARG A 97 2.15 2.64 -3.36
N LEU A 98 2.28 3.66 -2.52
CA LEU A 98 3.34 3.74 -1.52
C LEU A 98 3.35 2.50 -0.61
N VAL A 99 2.20 2.11 -0.08
CA VAL A 99 2.11 1.02 0.90
C VAL A 99 2.27 -0.34 0.22
N VAL A 100 1.63 -0.57 -0.93
CA VAL A 100 1.78 -1.82 -1.69
C VAL A 100 3.22 -1.98 -2.16
N PHE A 101 3.84 -0.94 -2.72
CA PHE A 101 5.23 -1.05 -3.15
C PHE A 101 6.16 -1.28 -1.95
N SER A 102 5.93 -0.62 -0.81
CA SER A 102 6.67 -0.89 0.44
C SER A 102 6.58 -2.36 0.87
N MET A 103 5.40 -2.98 0.75
CA MET A 103 5.20 -4.41 0.99
C MET A 103 6.00 -5.26 0.00
N LEU A 104 5.98 -4.93 -1.30
CA LEU A 104 6.70 -5.64 -2.34
C LEU A 104 8.22 -5.52 -2.21
N TYR A 105 8.76 -4.35 -1.86
CA TYR A 105 10.18 -4.17 -1.55
C TYR A 105 10.62 -5.06 -0.39
N GLY A 106 9.82 -5.10 0.69
CA GLY A 106 10.07 -5.96 1.83
C GLY A 106 10.11 -7.43 1.41
N TYR A 107 9.06 -7.90 0.74
CA TYR A 107 8.96 -9.27 0.23
C TYR A 107 10.15 -9.64 -0.64
N PHE A 108 10.47 -8.81 -1.63
CA PHE A 108 11.60 -8.97 -2.54
C PHE A 108 12.91 -9.15 -1.78
N ASN A 109 13.25 -8.19 -0.91
CA ASN A 109 14.51 -8.18 -0.19
C ASN A 109 14.64 -9.42 0.72
N SER A 110 13.60 -9.75 1.49
CA SER A 110 13.65 -10.92 2.37
C SER A 110 13.74 -12.26 1.63
N THR A 111 13.13 -12.35 0.44
CA THR A 111 13.17 -13.58 -0.37
C THR A 111 14.56 -13.79 -0.95
N ILE A 112 15.24 -12.73 -1.38
CA ILE A 112 16.62 -12.82 -1.87
C ILE A 112 17.59 -13.08 -0.73
N ILE A 113 17.39 -12.44 0.43
CA ILE A 113 18.19 -12.69 1.64
C ILE A 113 18.14 -14.18 2.01
N ASP A 114 16.96 -14.80 2.02
CA ASP A 114 16.82 -16.24 2.29
C ASP A 114 17.63 -17.12 1.33
N ARG A 115 17.78 -16.70 0.07
CA ARG A 115 18.65 -17.39 -0.91
C ARG A 115 20.12 -17.14 -0.62
N ALA A 116 20.50 -15.89 -0.36
CA ALA A 116 21.89 -15.48 -0.16
C ALA A 116 22.51 -16.12 1.09
N VAL A 117 21.77 -16.23 2.19
CA VAL A 117 22.29 -16.80 3.45
C VAL A 117 22.57 -18.30 3.38
N ARG A 118 22.04 -19.00 2.36
CA ARG A 118 22.26 -20.44 2.14
C ARG A 118 23.48 -20.73 1.25
N THR A 119 24.22 -19.71 0.85
CA THR A 119 25.40 -19.83 -0.01
C THR A 119 26.66 -20.19 0.79
N GLU A 120 27.67 -20.73 0.10
CA GLU A 120 28.96 -21.04 0.73
C GLU A 120 29.68 -19.77 1.20
N VAL A 121 29.42 -18.62 0.55
CA VAL A 121 29.95 -17.32 0.95
C VAL A 121 29.52 -16.97 2.39
N ILE A 122 28.22 -17.11 2.69
CA ILE A 122 27.70 -16.82 4.03
C ILE A 122 28.09 -17.91 5.02
N ALA A 123 28.16 -19.18 4.60
CA ALA A 123 28.66 -20.25 5.45
C ALA A 123 30.12 -19.99 5.90
N LYS A 124 30.97 -19.45 5.03
CA LYS A 124 32.35 -19.03 5.37
C LYS A 124 32.36 -17.79 6.26
N TRP A 125 31.52 -16.80 5.96
CA TRP A 125 31.38 -15.60 6.81
C TRP A 125 31.00 -15.96 8.25
N ASN A 126 29.99 -16.80 8.43
CA ASN A 126 29.50 -17.22 9.74
C ASN A 126 30.54 -18.01 10.53
N ARG A 127 31.37 -18.84 9.85
CA ARG A 127 32.51 -19.53 10.48
C ARG A 127 33.58 -18.55 10.98
N ALA A 128 33.83 -17.47 10.24
CA ALA A 128 34.80 -16.44 10.63
C ALA A 128 34.25 -15.46 11.68
N HIS A 129 32.93 -15.26 11.73
CA HIS A 129 32.26 -14.31 12.63
C HIS A 129 31.10 -14.95 13.42
N PRO A 130 31.36 -15.91 14.33
CA PRO A 130 30.28 -16.65 15.02
C PRO A 130 29.33 -15.77 15.83
N HIS A 131 29.81 -14.66 16.40
CA HIS A 131 28.99 -13.72 17.18
C HIS A 131 28.12 -12.79 16.32
N GLN A 132 28.31 -12.81 15.00
CA GLN A 132 27.57 -12.00 14.02
C GLN A 132 27.05 -12.91 12.89
N SER A 133 26.64 -14.13 13.23
CA SER A 133 26.13 -15.09 12.26
C SER A 133 24.88 -14.56 11.58
N LEU A 134 24.89 -14.60 10.25
CA LEU A 134 23.80 -14.16 9.39
C LEU A 134 22.93 -15.36 9.01
N ASP A 135 21.63 -15.22 9.23
CA ASP A 135 20.57 -16.12 8.79
C ASP A 135 19.40 -15.33 8.16
N ALA A 136 18.40 -16.04 7.64
CA ALA A 136 17.29 -15.41 6.94
C ALA A 136 16.40 -14.52 7.84
N GLN A 137 16.45 -14.70 9.16
CA GLN A 137 15.70 -13.91 10.13
C GLN A 137 16.49 -12.67 10.56
N ASN A 138 17.80 -12.75 10.74
CA ASN A 138 18.60 -11.69 11.34
C ASN A 138 19.58 -11.00 10.37
N ALA A 139 19.59 -11.38 9.09
CA ALA A 139 20.47 -10.82 8.08
C ALA A 139 20.25 -9.31 7.91
N VAL A 140 21.07 -8.55 8.61
CA VAL A 140 21.25 -7.12 8.46
C VAL A 140 22.71 -6.92 8.10
N SER A 141 22.98 -6.25 6.98
CA SER A 141 24.35 -5.95 6.55
C SER A 141 25.17 -5.30 7.67
N PRO A 142 26.28 -5.93 8.12
CA PRO A 142 27.23 -5.31 9.03
C PRO A 142 27.84 -4.04 8.43
N VAL A 143 28.29 -3.12 9.28
CA VAL A 143 28.87 -1.84 8.83
C VAL A 143 30.15 -2.07 8.02
N GLU A 144 30.92 -3.08 8.40
CA GLU A 144 32.13 -3.54 7.74
C GLU A 144 31.85 -3.96 6.30
N LEU A 145 30.79 -4.76 6.10
CA LEU A 145 30.34 -5.20 4.78
C LEU A 145 29.91 -4.00 3.92
N LYS A 146 29.11 -3.09 4.48
CA LYS A 146 28.69 -1.86 3.78
C LYS A 146 29.89 -1.03 3.33
N ASN A 147 30.91 -0.90 4.18
CA ASN A 147 32.11 -0.15 3.84
C ASN A 147 32.95 -0.84 2.77
N ALA A 148 33.08 -2.18 2.82
CA ALA A 148 33.81 -2.95 1.80
C ALA A 148 33.21 -2.83 0.40
N LEU A 149 31.90 -2.60 0.29
CA LEU A 149 31.20 -2.45 -0.99
C LEU A 149 31.31 -1.04 -1.58
N LYS A 150 31.63 0.00 -0.79
CA LYS A 150 31.73 1.38 -1.29
C LYS A 150 32.76 1.53 -2.41
N SER A 151 33.87 0.80 -2.34
CA SER A 151 34.92 0.82 -3.37
C SER A 151 34.63 -0.08 -4.58
N ARG A 152 33.43 -0.68 -4.65
CA ARG A 152 33.02 -1.64 -5.68
C ARG A 152 31.71 -1.23 -6.38
N SER A 153 31.35 0.05 -6.35
CA SER A 153 30.13 0.59 -6.97
C SER A 153 29.97 0.14 -8.43
N ASP A 154 31.04 0.24 -9.21
CA ASP A 154 30.97 -0.02 -10.65
C ASP A 154 30.67 -1.50 -10.94
N ALA A 155 31.27 -2.41 -10.14
CA ALA A 155 30.98 -3.84 -10.25
C ALA A 155 29.54 -4.18 -9.84
N ILE A 156 29.01 -3.45 -8.84
CA ILE A 156 27.61 -3.58 -8.42
C ILE A 156 26.68 -3.11 -9.54
N ASP A 157 26.99 -2.00 -10.20
CA ASP A 157 26.16 -1.47 -11.28
C ASP A 157 26.17 -2.39 -12.52
N VAL A 158 27.28 -3.07 -12.79
CA VAL A 158 27.33 -4.14 -13.80
C VAL A 158 26.39 -5.29 -13.43
N ILE A 159 26.44 -5.80 -12.19
CA ILE A 159 25.53 -6.86 -11.72
C ILE A 159 24.07 -6.43 -11.83
N LYS A 160 23.73 -5.21 -11.40
CA LYS A 160 22.37 -4.67 -11.52
C LYS A 160 21.90 -4.68 -12.98
N LYS A 161 22.76 -4.28 -13.90
CA LYS A 161 22.46 -4.24 -15.33
C LYS A 161 22.25 -5.65 -15.90
N GLU A 162 23.10 -6.61 -15.56
CA GLU A 162 22.99 -8.01 -15.98
C GLU A 162 21.66 -8.65 -15.51
N ILE A 163 21.23 -8.35 -14.28
CA ILE A 163 19.95 -8.81 -13.74
C ILE A 163 18.76 -8.10 -14.44
N ALA A 164 18.86 -6.78 -14.64
CA ALA A 164 17.75 -5.97 -15.12
C ALA A 164 17.47 -6.13 -16.62
N GLU A 165 18.52 -6.26 -17.45
CA GLU A 165 18.40 -6.25 -18.91
C GLU A 165 17.47 -7.34 -19.48
N PRO A 166 17.55 -8.62 -19.06
CA PRO A 166 16.64 -9.66 -19.56
C PRO A 166 15.17 -9.34 -19.28
N ILE A 167 14.90 -8.78 -18.10
CA ILE A 167 13.55 -8.41 -17.66
C ILE A 167 13.06 -7.22 -18.49
N MET A 168 13.88 -6.18 -18.63
CA MET A 168 13.53 -5.01 -19.44
C MET A 168 13.27 -5.38 -20.91
N LYS A 169 14.06 -6.29 -21.50
CA LYS A 169 13.82 -6.82 -22.85
C LYS A 169 12.47 -7.53 -22.95
N SER A 170 12.12 -8.37 -21.98
CA SER A 170 10.81 -9.03 -21.96
C SER A 170 9.64 -8.04 -21.88
N LEU A 171 9.79 -6.96 -21.09
CA LEU A 171 8.78 -5.92 -20.97
C LEU A 171 8.59 -5.12 -22.25
N LEU A 172 9.65 -4.88 -23.03
CA LEU A 172 9.55 -4.16 -24.31
C LEU A 172 8.77 -4.95 -25.37
N ILE A 173 8.76 -6.28 -25.28
CA ILE A 173 8.07 -7.17 -26.23
C ILE A 173 6.61 -7.39 -25.82
N ASP A 174 6.23 -7.18 -24.56
CA ASP A 174 4.85 -7.36 -24.09
C ASP A 174 3.93 -6.25 -24.62
N GLN A 175 3.21 -6.57 -25.70
CA GLN A 175 2.28 -5.65 -26.38
C GLN A 175 1.02 -5.34 -25.56
N ARG A 176 0.75 -6.07 -24.48
CA ARG A 176 -0.42 -5.82 -23.63
C ARG A 176 -0.27 -4.57 -22.76
N ARG A 177 0.96 -4.04 -22.64
CA ARG A 177 1.28 -2.89 -21.77
C ARG A 177 1.51 -1.63 -22.59
N THR A 178 0.92 -0.54 -22.11
CA THR A 178 1.14 0.80 -22.65
C THR A 178 2.60 1.23 -22.47
N ASP A 179 3.06 2.21 -23.26
CA ASP A 179 4.42 2.75 -23.12
C ASP A 179 4.69 3.32 -21.72
N ASP A 180 3.68 3.94 -21.10
CA ASP A 180 3.82 4.55 -19.78
C ASP A 180 3.86 3.50 -18.66
N GLU A 181 3.08 2.42 -18.77
CA GLU A 181 3.22 1.26 -17.88
C GLU A 181 4.61 0.64 -17.98
N ARG A 182 5.12 0.46 -19.21
CA ARG A 182 6.47 -0.09 -19.42
C ARG A 182 7.54 0.79 -18.78
N LYS A 183 7.50 2.11 -18.99
CA LYS A 183 8.44 3.06 -18.34
C LYS A 183 8.38 2.99 -16.81
N ARG A 184 7.16 2.91 -16.24
CA ARG A 184 6.95 2.80 -14.79
C ARG A 184 7.52 1.51 -14.22
N LEU A 185 7.30 0.36 -14.87
CA LEU A 185 7.85 -0.92 -14.44
C LEU A 185 9.38 -0.94 -14.55
N ILE A 186 9.96 -0.37 -15.61
CA ILE A 186 11.41 -0.22 -15.76
C ILE A 186 12.00 0.60 -14.60
N TYR A 187 11.36 1.71 -14.23
CA TYR A 187 11.78 2.51 -13.08
C TYR A 187 11.68 1.69 -11.77
N PHE A 188 10.58 0.97 -11.58
CA PHE A 188 10.37 0.14 -10.39
C PHE A 188 11.40 -0.99 -10.26
N ILE A 189 11.81 -1.64 -11.35
CA ILE A 189 12.88 -2.65 -11.36
C ILE A 189 14.21 -2.05 -10.90
N LYS A 190 14.57 -0.87 -11.43
CA LYS A 190 15.80 -0.18 -11.01
C LYS A 190 15.76 0.14 -9.52
N GLU A 191 14.63 0.68 -9.05
CA GLU A 191 14.44 1.00 -7.65
C GLU A 191 14.44 -0.24 -6.74
N LEU A 192 13.91 -1.38 -7.19
CA LEU A 192 14.01 -2.66 -6.47
C LEU A 192 15.47 -3.03 -6.25
N LEU A 193 16.29 -3.00 -7.29
CA LEU A 193 17.71 -3.33 -7.22
C LEU A 193 18.47 -2.32 -6.36
N ASP A 194 18.17 -1.03 -6.45
CA ASP A 194 18.81 0.00 -5.63
C ASP A 194 18.47 -0.10 -4.13
N THR A 195 17.37 -0.77 -3.78
CA THR A 195 16.90 -0.92 -2.39
C THR A 195 17.25 -2.29 -1.77
N VAL A 196 17.92 -3.18 -2.52
CA VAL A 196 18.39 -4.48 -2.02
C VAL A 196 19.40 -4.28 -0.89
N ASP A 197 19.35 -5.15 0.13
CA ASP A 197 20.32 -5.13 1.21
C ASP A 197 21.76 -5.37 0.68
N PRO A 198 22.76 -4.59 1.12
CA PRO A 198 24.14 -4.71 0.61
C PRO A 198 24.73 -6.13 0.71
N LEU A 199 24.26 -6.95 1.64
CA LEU A 199 24.63 -8.34 1.82
C LEU A 199 24.48 -9.15 0.52
N ILE A 200 23.44 -8.87 -0.27
CA ILE A 200 23.17 -9.58 -1.52
C ILE A 200 24.28 -9.31 -2.54
N TYR A 201 24.69 -8.05 -2.69
CA TYR A 201 25.77 -7.68 -3.59
C TYR A 201 27.12 -8.23 -3.13
N PHE A 202 27.34 -8.28 -1.82
CA PHE A 202 28.52 -8.95 -1.27
C PHE A 202 28.55 -10.43 -1.66
N VAL A 203 27.45 -11.16 -1.51
CA VAL A 203 27.35 -12.57 -1.91
C VAL A 203 27.61 -12.72 -3.41
N LEU A 204 26.93 -11.93 -4.25
CA LEU A 204 27.11 -11.99 -5.71
C LEU A 204 28.56 -11.74 -6.15
N LEU A 205 29.25 -10.78 -5.52
CA LEU A 205 30.64 -10.46 -5.84
C LEU A 205 31.65 -11.52 -5.36
N CYS A 206 31.31 -12.26 -4.29
CA CYS A 206 32.20 -13.24 -3.67
C CYS A 206 31.90 -14.69 -4.07
N SER A 207 30.76 -14.94 -4.73
CA SER A 207 30.38 -16.25 -5.24
C SER A 207 31.20 -16.67 -6.46
N SER A 208 31.32 -17.99 -6.66
CA SER A 208 31.87 -18.54 -7.91
C SER A 208 30.98 -18.17 -9.10
N PRO A 209 31.49 -18.15 -10.35
CA PRO A 209 30.68 -17.77 -11.53
C PRO A 209 29.39 -18.58 -11.68
N LEU A 210 29.44 -19.89 -11.44
CA LEU A 210 28.27 -20.78 -11.53
C LEU A 210 27.26 -20.53 -10.40
N GLU A 211 27.74 -20.26 -9.18
CA GLU A 211 26.85 -19.94 -8.04
C GLU A 211 26.21 -18.57 -8.22
N ARG A 212 26.98 -17.56 -8.62
CA ARG A 212 26.50 -16.21 -8.93
C ARG A 212 25.39 -16.25 -9.99
N GLN A 213 25.60 -16.95 -11.10
CA GLN A 213 24.60 -17.07 -12.16
C GLN A 213 23.28 -17.67 -11.66
N LYS A 214 23.33 -18.66 -10.76
CA LYS A 214 22.12 -19.24 -10.14
C LYS A 214 21.39 -18.21 -9.27
N ILE A 215 22.11 -17.45 -8.46
CA ILE A 215 21.53 -16.41 -7.61
C ILE A 215 20.91 -15.30 -8.47
N GLU A 216 21.57 -14.86 -9.54
CA GLU A 216 21.02 -13.87 -10.48
C GLU A 216 19.73 -14.37 -11.14
N GLN A 217 19.68 -15.63 -11.59
CA GLN A 217 18.47 -16.24 -12.14
C GLN A 217 17.34 -16.32 -11.11
N ASP A 218 17.64 -16.62 -9.85
CA ASP A 218 16.66 -16.61 -8.78
C ASP A 218 16.14 -15.19 -8.51
N ILE A 219 17.02 -14.17 -8.49
CA ILE A 219 16.63 -12.76 -8.37
C ILE A 219 15.69 -12.38 -9.53
N ILE A 220 16.03 -12.73 -10.77
CA ILE A 220 15.21 -12.46 -11.95
C ILE A 220 13.80 -13.06 -11.78
N LYS A 221 13.69 -14.32 -11.37
CA LYS A 221 12.40 -14.98 -11.11
C LYS A 221 11.59 -14.27 -10.02
N ILE A 222 12.24 -13.85 -8.94
CA ILE A 222 11.57 -13.11 -7.86
C ILE A 222 11.09 -11.75 -8.36
N ILE A 223 11.88 -11.04 -9.18
CA ILE A 223 11.44 -9.77 -9.79
C ILE A 223 10.19 -10.01 -10.64
N HIS A 224 10.16 -11.02 -11.51
CA HIS A 224 8.95 -11.34 -12.28
C HIS A 224 7.72 -11.55 -11.39
N SER A 225 7.88 -12.33 -10.30
CA SER A 225 6.80 -12.55 -9.35
C SER A 225 6.37 -11.26 -8.63
N VAL A 226 7.29 -10.32 -8.39
CA VAL A 226 6.96 -9.00 -7.83
C VAL A 226 6.21 -8.14 -8.84
N LEU A 227 6.60 -8.17 -10.12
CA LEU A 227 5.95 -7.40 -11.18
C LEU A 227 4.50 -7.83 -11.43
N GLU A 228 4.19 -9.11 -11.28
CA GLU A 228 2.81 -9.65 -11.33
C GLU A 228 1.90 -9.06 -10.26
N ARG A 229 2.47 -8.50 -9.17
CA ARG A 229 1.73 -7.96 -8.03
C ARG A 229 1.66 -6.44 -8.00
N VAL A 230 2.22 -5.75 -8.98
CA VAL A 230 2.24 -4.28 -9.02
C VAL A 230 0.83 -3.69 -9.14
N ASP A 231 -0.04 -4.38 -9.88
CA ASP A 231 -1.41 -3.94 -10.15
C ASP A 231 -2.31 -3.98 -8.88
N LEU A 232 -1.86 -4.66 -7.81
CA LEU A 232 -2.52 -4.61 -6.49
C LEU A 232 -2.66 -3.18 -5.97
N ALA A 233 -1.75 -2.27 -6.33
CA ALA A 233 -1.83 -0.89 -5.91
C ALA A 233 -3.05 -0.18 -6.50
N ASP A 234 -3.34 -0.41 -7.78
CA ASP A 234 -4.46 0.21 -8.47
C ASP A 234 -5.78 -0.45 -8.04
N TYR A 235 -5.80 -1.78 -7.85
CA TYR A 235 -6.96 -2.47 -7.27
C TYR A 235 -7.27 -1.97 -5.86
N LEU A 236 -6.27 -1.86 -4.99
CA LEU A 236 -6.46 -1.37 -3.63
C LEU A 236 -6.93 0.09 -3.61
N SER A 237 -6.41 0.93 -4.51
CA SER A 237 -6.87 2.31 -4.68
C SER A 237 -8.36 2.38 -5.05
N LEU A 238 -8.78 1.63 -6.06
CA LEU A 238 -10.17 1.58 -6.50
C LEU A 238 -11.08 1.09 -5.38
N MET A 239 -10.69 0.04 -4.65
CA MET A 239 -11.47 -0.48 -3.53
C MET A 239 -11.67 0.55 -2.42
N VAL A 240 -10.61 1.28 -2.07
CA VAL A 240 -10.72 2.35 -1.07
C VAL A 240 -11.68 3.42 -1.55
N LEU A 241 -11.56 3.86 -2.80
CA LEU A 241 -12.43 4.89 -3.37
C LEU A 241 -13.89 4.44 -3.38
N GLU A 242 -14.17 3.20 -3.75
CA GLU A 242 -15.53 2.66 -3.81
C GLU A 242 -16.15 2.51 -2.41
N LEU A 243 -15.42 1.92 -1.46
CA LEU A 243 -15.91 1.74 -0.09
C LEU A 243 -16.09 3.10 0.63
N MET A 244 -15.18 4.06 0.41
CA MET A 244 -15.32 5.40 0.97
C MET A 244 -16.46 6.19 0.30
N SER A 245 -16.69 5.98 -1.01
CA SER A 245 -17.83 6.59 -1.72
C SER A 245 -19.15 6.02 -1.22
N ALA A 246 -19.21 4.72 -0.92
CA ALA A 246 -20.37 4.08 -0.32
C ALA A 246 -20.64 4.63 1.10
N ALA A 247 -19.60 4.76 1.93
CA ALA A 247 -19.70 5.37 3.25
C ALA A 247 -20.21 6.82 3.18
N GLU A 248 -19.62 7.64 2.31
CA GLU A 248 -20.08 9.01 2.10
C GLU A 248 -21.54 9.06 1.66
N ARG A 249 -21.93 8.23 0.68
CA ARG A 249 -23.30 8.15 0.20
C ARG A 249 -24.27 7.88 1.35
N SER A 250 -23.98 6.91 2.22
CA SER A 250 -24.78 6.62 3.40
C SER A 250 -24.92 7.83 4.33
N THR A 251 -23.82 8.52 4.65
CA THR A 251 -23.86 9.75 5.47
C THR A 251 -24.77 10.83 4.85
N LEU A 252 -24.69 11.02 3.52
CA LEU A 252 -25.47 12.05 2.83
C LEU A 252 -26.96 11.67 2.73
N ILE A 253 -27.30 10.39 2.60
CA ILE A 253 -28.69 9.90 2.65
C ILE A 253 -29.29 10.15 4.02
N GLU A 254 -28.56 9.83 5.10
CA GLU A 254 -29.00 10.12 6.47
C GLU A 254 -29.26 11.61 6.69
N LEU A 255 -28.40 12.48 6.14
CA LEU A 255 -28.56 13.93 6.24
C LEU A 255 -29.80 14.47 5.50
N LEU A 256 -30.19 13.83 4.39
CA LEU A 256 -31.40 14.18 3.64
C LEU A 256 -32.69 13.72 4.36
N GLY A 257 -32.58 12.73 5.23
CA GLY A 257 -33.68 12.23 6.04
C GLY A 257 -34.69 11.37 5.27
N PRO A 258 -35.56 10.64 5.99
CA PRO A 258 -36.47 9.64 5.41
C PRO A 258 -37.59 10.24 4.54
N GLU A 259 -37.87 11.53 4.67
CA GLU A 259 -38.93 12.23 3.93
C GLU A 259 -38.55 12.50 2.46
N THR A 260 -37.26 12.43 2.12
CA THR A 260 -36.80 12.71 0.75
C THR A 260 -37.02 11.48 -0.14
N LYS A 261 -37.66 11.68 -1.30
CA LYS A 261 -37.96 10.57 -2.21
C LYS A 261 -36.67 9.97 -2.80
N PRO A 262 -36.59 8.64 -3.05
CA PRO A 262 -35.41 8.01 -3.63
C PRO A 262 -34.92 8.62 -4.95
N SER A 263 -35.83 9.04 -5.84
CA SER A 263 -35.48 9.71 -7.09
C SER A 263 -34.85 11.08 -6.88
N GLU A 264 -35.29 11.81 -5.85
CA GLU A 264 -34.74 13.11 -5.47
C GLU A 264 -33.37 12.95 -4.82
N ILE A 265 -33.22 11.96 -3.92
CA ILE A 265 -31.93 11.57 -3.35
C ILE A 265 -30.93 11.29 -4.46
N ARG A 266 -31.28 10.43 -5.43
CA ARG A 266 -30.41 10.10 -6.56
C ARG A 266 -29.99 11.35 -7.35
N ALA A 267 -30.94 12.20 -7.74
CA ALA A 267 -30.66 13.42 -8.48
C ALA A 267 -29.79 14.43 -7.69
N ILE A 268 -29.86 14.42 -6.36
CA ILE A 268 -29.01 15.24 -5.50
C ILE A 268 -27.59 14.68 -5.43
N LEU A 269 -27.44 13.37 -5.21
CA LEU A 269 -26.14 12.72 -5.02
C LEU A 269 -25.31 12.61 -6.32
N GLU A 270 -25.98 12.49 -7.47
CA GLU A 270 -25.35 12.52 -8.79
C GLU A 270 -24.87 13.94 -9.18
N ASN A 271 -25.39 15.00 -8.53
CA ASN A 271 -24.99 16.38 -8.79
C ASN A 271 -23.80 16.79 -7.90
N PRO A 272 -22.59 17.04 -8.46
CA PRO A 272 -21.40 17.35 -7.67
C PRO A 272 -21.54 18.61 -6.80
N ASN A 273 -22.27 19.63 -7.28
CA ASN A 273 -22.44 20.88 -6.55
C ASN A 273 -23.35 20.69 -5.34
N LYS A 274 -24.49 20.02 -5.52
CA LYS A 274 -25.42 19.71 -4.41
C LYS A 274 -24.78 18.79 -3.39
N ARG A 275 -24.02 17.79 -3.84
CA ARG A 275 -23.23 16.90 -2.97
C ARG A 275 -22.26 17.71 -2.11
N LYS A 276 -21.54 18.66 -2.70
CA LYS A 276 -20.63 19.56 -1.97
C LYS A 276 -21.37 20.44 -0.95
N GLU A 277 -22.53 20.98 -1.30
CA GLU A 277 -23.37 21.74 -0.37
C GLU A 277 -23.81 20.90 0.83
N LEU A 278 -24.14 19.63 0.64
CA LEU A 278 -24.47 18.72 1.73
C LEU A 278 -23.26 18.45 2.64
N ILE A 279 -22.08 18.20 2.08
CA ILE A 279 -20.85 18.01 2.86
C ILE A 279 -20.56 19.23 3.73
N LEU A 280 -20.78 20.45 3.21
CA LEU A 280 -20.60 21.70 3.97
C LEU A 280 -21.57 21.87 5.15
N LYS A 281 -22.71 21.16 5.15
CA LYS A 281 -23.63 21.14 6.30
C LYS A 281 -23.11 20.27 7.46
N LEU A 282 -22.13 19.40 7.21
CA LEU A 282 -21.52 18.58 8.24
C LEU A 282 -20.49 19.41 9.03
N PRO A 283 -20.58 19.48 10.38
CA PRO A 283 -19.77 20.39 11.19
C PRO A 283 -18.25 20.11 11.13
N HIS A 284 -17.87 18.88 10.78
CA HIS A 284 -16.47 18.45 10.65
C HIS A 284 -16.18 17.79 9.30
N GLY A 285 -17.08 17.95 8.32
CA GLY A 285 -17.08 17.14 7.10
C GLY A 285 -17.42 15.68 7.38
N LEU A 286 -17.01 14.79 6.48
CA LEU A 286 -17.14 13.34 6.69
C LEU A 286 -16.34 12.90 7.92
N ALA A 287 -16.93 12.03 8.73
CA ALA A 287 -16.30 11.45 9.91
C ALA A 287 -15.47 10.18 9.59
N SER A 288 -15.13 10.00 8.31
CA SER A 288 -14.48 8.81 7.80
C SER A 288 -12.97 8.85 8.04
N ILE A 289 -12.38 7.69 8.36
CA ILE A 289 -10.94 7.57 8.64
C ILE A 289 -10.40 6.33 7.94
N MET A 290 -9.31 6.49 7.19
CA MET A 290 -8.53 5.38 6.65
C MET A 290 -7.36 5.07 7.58
N VAL A 291 -7.19 3.81 7.96
CA VAL A 291 -6.07 3.37 8.81
C VAL A 291 -5.28 2.28 8.12
N TRP A 292 -4.02 2.58 7.83
CA TRP A 292 -3.09 1.70 7.12
C TRP A 292 -2.04 1.16 8.07
N SER A 293 -1.74 -0.13 7.98
CA SER A 293 -0.75 -0.82 8.81
C SER A 293 0.01 -1.81 7.95
N LEU A 294 1.32 -1.64 7.84
CA LEU A 294 2.20 -2.62 7.20
C LEU A 294 3.07 -3.27 8.27
N SER A 295 2.96 -4.58 8.42
CA SER A 295 3.72 -5.35 9.40
C SER A 295 4.45 -6.50 8.72
N LYS A 296 5.56 -6.93 9.32
CA LYS A 296 6.28 -8.13 8.89
C LYS A 296 6.44 -9.07 10.08
N ARG A 297 6.33 -10.38 9.83
CA ARG A 297 6.49 -11.41 10.85
C ARG A 297 7.28 -12.59 10.31
N TRP A 298 8.24 -13.07 11.09
CA TRP A 298 8.90 -14.35 10.82
C TRP A 298 7.97 -15.50 11.18
N SER A 299 7.67 -16.38 10.23
CA SER A 299 6.78 -17.53 10.43
C SER A 299 7.10 -18.63 9.43
N LEU A 300 7.12 -19.88 9.88
CA LEU A 300 7.38 -21.06 9.04
C LEU A 300 8.69 -20.91 8.21
N GLY A 301 9.74 -20.37 8.81
CA GLY A 301 11.06 -20.22 8.17
C GLY A 301 11.15 -19.14 7.09
N ARG A 302 10.20 -18.20 7.03
CA ARG A 302 10.23 -17.07 6.10
C ARG A 302 9.60 -15.80 6.69
N TRP A 303 9.95 -14.65 6.13
CA TRP A 303 9.25 -13.40 6.39
C TRP A 303 7.91 -13.38 5.64
N ARG A 304 6.84 -13.05 6.36
CA ARG A 304 5.52 -12.75 5.79
C ARG A 304 5.20 -11.29 5.99
N TYR A 305 4.69 -10.64 4.96
CA TYR A 305 4.30 -9.24 5.00
C TYR A 305 2.78 -9.15 5.03
N ARG A 306 2.26 -8.42 6.00
CA ARG A 306 0.84 -8.23 6.21
C ARG A 306 0.51 -6.75 6.10
N LEU A 307 -0.23 -6.40 5.06
CA LEU A 307 -0.88 -5.12 4.90
C LEU A 307 -2.30 -5.22 5.45
N LYS A 308 -2.63 -4.34 6.40
CA LYS A 308 -3.99 -4.16 6.92
C LYS A 308 -4.47 -2.74 6.61
N LEU A 309 -5.67 -2.65 6.07
CA LEU A 309 -6.41 -1.42 5.89
C LEU A 309 -7.72 -1.51 6.69
N SER A 310 -8.02 -0.50 7.49
CA SER A 310 -9.31 -0.34 8.16
C SER A 310 -9.95 0.96 7.70
N LEU A 311 -11.15 0.86 7.12
CA LEU A 311 -11.97 2.01 6.73
C LEU A 311 -13.07 2.17 7.78
N TYR A 312 -13.04 3.31 8.47
CA TYR A 312 -14.07 3.68 9.43
C TYR A 312 -15.03 4.62 8.74
N ASP A 313 -16.30 4.26 8.77
CA ASP A 313 -17.40 5.15 8.48
C ASP A 313 -17.91 5.68 9.82
N GLY A 314 -17.91 7.00 9.98
CA GLY A 314 -18.27 7.64 11.23
C GLY A 314 -19.77 7.76 11.46
N SER A 315 -20.60 7.49 10.45
CA SER A 315 -22.06 7.62 10.54
C SER A 315 -22.81 6.28 10.52
N SER A 316 -22.27 5.23 9.90
CA SER A 316 -23.03 3.98 9.73
C SER A 316 -23.11 3.09 10.98
N SER A 317 -24.31 2.53 11.18
CA SER A 317 -24.55 1.42 12.09
C SER A 317 -23.72 0.19 11.70
N PHE A 318 -23.12 -0.47 12.69
CA PHE A 318 -22.45 -1.76 12.50
C PHE A 318 -23.37 -2.81 11.86
N GLU A 319 -24.62 -2.88 12.28
CA GLU A 319 -25.56 -3.89 11.80
C GLU A 319 -25.87 -3.73 10.30
N ASP A 320 -26.11 -2.51 9.84
CA ASP A 320 -26.38 -2.21 8.43
C ASP A 320 -25.17 -2.50 7.54
N THR A 321 -23.99 -2.06 7.98
CA THR A 321 -22.74 -2.32 7.24
C THR A 321 -22.44 -3.81 7.16
N LYS A 322 -22.66 -4.54 8.26
CA LYS A 322 -22.48 -5.99 8.29
C LYS A 322 -23.47 -6.69 7.36
N ARG A 323 -24.74 -6.29 7.37
CA ARG A 323 -25.77 -6.82 6.46
C ARG A 323 -25.35 -6.64 5.00
N MET A 324 -24.95 -5.42 4.61
CA MET A 324 -24.48 -5.14 3.24
C MET A 324 -23.27 -6.00 2.85
N PHE A 325 -22.31 -6.17 3.76
CA PHE A 325 -21.14 -7.01 3.53
C PHE A 325 -21.49 -8.49 3.36
N ASP A 326 -22.36 -9.03 4.22
CA ASP A 326 -22.76 -10.45 4.14
C ASP A 326 -23.61 -10.72 2.89
N GLU A 327 -24.49 -9.79 2.52
CA GLU A 327 -25.35 -9.92 1.33
C GLU A 327 -24.58 -9.73 0.01
N ARG A 328 -23.58 -8.84 -0.05
CA ARG A 328 -22.98 -8.40 -1.33
C ARG A 328 -21.47 -8.60 -1.42
N GLY A 329 -20.76 -8.58 -0.30
CA GLY A 329 -19.30 -8.67 -0.24
C GLY A 329 -18.71 -10.08 -0.31
N ARG A 330 -19.56 -11.12 -0.28
CA ARG A 330 -19.18 -12.53 -0.35
C ARG A 330 -19.77 -13.29 -1.54
N ILE A 331 -20.44 -12.60 -2.46
CA ILE A 331 -21.00 -13.23 -3.65
C ILE A 331 -19.84 -13.60 -4.59
N SER A 332 -19.72 -14.87 -4.96
CA SER A 332 -18.84 -15.28 -6.07
C SER A 332 -19.41 -14.71 -7.36
N LEU A 333 -18.59 -13.96 -8.10
CA LEU A 333 -19.03 -13.26 -9.31
C LEU A 333 -19.31 -14.21 -10.47
N GLY A 334 -18.90 -15.48 -10.38
CA GLY A 334 -19.13 -16.48 -11.43
C GLY A 334 -18.54 -15.99 -12.77
N GLU A 335 -19.34 -16.08 -13.85
CA GLU A 335 -18.96 -15.56 -15.18
C GLU A 335 -19.40 -14.09 -15.41
N ARG A 336 -20.10 -13.44 -14.47
CA ARG A 336 -20.59 -12.08 -14.68
C ARG A 336 -19.47 -11.08 -14.48
N SER A 337 -19.25 -10.23 -15.49
CA SER A 337 -18.23 -9.19 -15.39
C SER A 337 -18.65 -8.08 -14.42
N LEU A 338 -17.66 -7.42 -13.78
CA LEU A 338 -17.92 -6.19 -13.02
C LEU A 338 -18.66 -5.16 -13.88
N GLN A 339 -18.33 -5.08 -15.17
CA GLN A 339 -18.97 -4.19 -16.13
C GLN A 339 -20.48 -4.43 -16.24
N GLU A 340 -20.93 -5.70 -16.32
CA GLU A 340 -22.36 -6.04 -16.31
C GLU A 340 -23.06 -5.60 -15.02
N LEU A 341 -22.35 -5.62 -13.88
CA LEU A 341 -22.89 -5.12 -12.61
C LEU A 341 -22.97 -3.58 -12.58
N TYR A 342 -21.98 -2.88 -13.15
CA TYR A 342 -21.98 -1.42 -13.30
C TYR A 342 -23.08 -0.93 -14.25
N GLU A 343 -23.35 -1.65 -15.34
CA GLU A 343 -24.36 -1.27 -16.33
C GLU A 343 -25.81 -1.43 -15.82
N HIS A 344 -26.04 -2.28 -14.82
CA HIS A 344 -27.38 -2.61 -14.34
C HIS A 344 -27.83 -1.93 -13.05
N GLY A 345 -26.98 -1.15 -12.36
CA GLY A 345 -27.34 -0.29 -11.22
C GLY A 345 -28.05 -1.01 -10.08
N THR A 346 -27.33 -1.35 -9.00
CA THR A 346 -27.84 -2.28 -7.97
C THR A 346 -28.54 -1.60 -6.78
N GLY A 347 -29.65 -0.88 -6.99
CA GLY A 347 -30.48 -0.43 -5.85
C GLY A 347 -31.43 0.74 -6.09
N PRO A 348 -32.27 1.07 -5.07
CA PRO A 348 -33.29 2.12 -5.17
C PRO A 348 -32.71 3.54 -5.32
N TYR A 349 -31.44 3.77 -4.96
CA TYR A 349 -30.75 5.05 -5.08
C TYR A 349 -29.63 5.03 -6.15
N GLY A 350 -29.60 4.00 -7.00
CA GLY A 350 -28.60 3.81 -8.07
C GLY A 350 -27.53 2.78 -7.71
N ASP A 351 -26.27 3.20 -7.72
CA ASP A 351 -25.05 2.40 -7.44
C ASP A 351 -24.90 1.96 -5.97
N ASP A 352 -25.97 1.44 -5.40
CA ASP A 352 -26.01 1.03 -4.02
C ASP A 352 -25.21 -0.27 -3.89
N GLY A 353 -23.94 -0.15 -3.50
CA GLY A 353 -23.15 -1.29 -3.04
C GLY A 353 -22.25 -1.97 -4.08
N LEU A 354 -21.95 -1.32 -5.21
CA LEU A 354 -20.89 -1.78 -6.13
C LEU A 354 -19.53 -1.95 -5.46
N GLY A 355 -19.19 -1.07 -4.50
CA GLY A 355 -17.97 -1.22 -3.70
C GLY A 355 -17.89 -2.53 -2.91
N TRP A 356 -19.02 -3.16 -2.59
CA TRP A 356 -19.03 -4.47 -1.93
C TRP A 356 -18.76 -5.60 -2.93
N TYR A 357 -19.30 -5.53 -4.14
CA TYR A 357 -19.00 -6.51 -5.21
C TYR A 357 -17.52 -6.49 -5.62
N TYR A 358 -16.87 -5.32 -5.50
CA TYR A 358 -15.45 -5.18 -5.78
C TYR A 358 -14.55 -6.01 -4.84
N LEU A 359 -15.03 -6.37 -3.63
CA LEU A 359 -14.30 -7.24 -2.70
C LEU A 359 -14.08 -8.64 -3.27
N SER A 360 -15.09 -9.21 -3.93
CA SER A 360 -14.99 -10.53 -4.56
C SER A 360 -13.98 -10.53 -5.70
N PHE A 361 -14.03 -9.50 -6.56
CA PHE A 361 -13.08 -9.32 -7.65
C PHE A 361 -11.62 -9.24 -7.16
N ILE A 362 -11.38 -8.48 -6.08
CA ILE A 362 -10.04 -8.40 -5.49
C ILE A 362 -9.61 -9.73 -4.89
N GLY A 363 -10.53 -10.48 -4.28
CA GLY A 363 -10.26 -11.82 -3.79
C GLY A 363 -9.71 -12.73 -4.88
N GLU A 364 -10.40 -12.79 -6.01
CA GLU A 364 -10.00 -13.57 -7.19
C GLU A 364 -8.65 -13.09 -7.78
N ALA A 365 -8.49 -11.77 -7.93
CA ALA A 365 -7.24 -11.19 -8.42
C ALA A 365 -6.05 -11.49 -7.49
N CYS A 366 -6.26 -11.42 -6.17
CA CYS A 366 -5.23 -11.74 -5.18
C CYS A 366 -4.86 -13.24 -5.24
N GLU A 367 -5.84 -14.13 -5.40
CA GLU A 367 -5.60 -15.57 -5.55
C GLU A 367 -4.71 -15.87 -6.76
N HIS A 368 -5.00 -15.28 -7.92
CA HIS A 368 -4.17 -15.41 -9.12
C HIS A 368 -2.74 -14.89 -8.93
N MET A 369 -2.56 -13.88 -8.08
CA MET A 369 -1.25 -13.30 -7.74
C MET A 369 -0.52 -14.04 -6.60
N GLY A 370 -1.13 -15.09 -6.05
CA GLY A 370 -0.62 -15.83 -4.89
C GLY A 370 -0.57 -14.98 -3.62
N VAL A 371 -1.49 -14.02 -3.48
CA VAL A 371 -1.65 -13.16 -2.31
C VAL A 371 -2.88 -13.58 -1.53
N HIS A 372 -2.71 -13.77 -0.22
CA HIS A 372 -3.83 -14.11 0.64
C HIS A 372 -4.62 -12.85 0.98
N PHE A 373 -5.91 -12.81 0.64
CA PHE A 373 -6.81 -11.69 0.89
C PHE A 373 -7.93 -12.08 1.87
N GLU A 374 -8.19 -11.22 2.85
CA GLU A 374 -9.33 -11.33 3.76
C GLU A 374 -10.03 -9.98 3.91
N ALA A 375 -11.35 -10.00 3.87
CA ALA A 375 -12.19 -8.86 4.20
C ALA A 375 -13.12 -9.20 5.38
N ALA A 376 -13.34 -8.26 6.29
CA ALA A 376 -14.24 -8.43 7.42
C ALA A 376 -14.80 -7.09 7.94
N VAL A 377 -16.07 -7.08 8.33
CA VAL A 377 -16.67 -5.95 9.06
C VAL A 377 -16.53 -6.19 10.56
N LYS A 378 -16.08 -5.16 11.29
CA LYS A 378 -15.94 -5.20 12.76
C LYS A 378 -16.60 -4.00 13.40
N GLU A 379 -17.30 -4.23 14.51
CA GLU A 379 -17.82 -3.16 15.35
C GLU A 379 -16.66 -2.44 16.05
N ARG A 380 -16.74 -1.12 16.07
CA ARG A 380 -15.83 -0.30 16.85
C ARG A 380 -16.27 -0.27 18.31
N GLN A 381 -15.43 -0.82 19.18
CA GLN A 381 -15.68 -0.84 20.63
C GLN A 381 -16.07 0.55 21.16
N GLY A 382 -17.21 0.61 21.85
CA GLY A 382 -17.71 1.81 22.53
C GLY A 382 -18.34 2.88 21.64
N LYS A 383 -18.49 2.64 20.32
CA LYS A 383 -19.11 3.62 19.40
C LYS A 383 -20.28 3.10 18.57
N GLY A 384 -20.51 1.79 18.49
CA GLY A 384 -21.57 1.19 17.66
C GLY A 384 -21.38 1.37 16.14
N THR A 385 -20.28 2.01 15.72
CA THR A 385 -19.97 2.27 14.30
C THR A 385 -19.23 1.10 13.67
N ALA A 386 -19.42 0.89 12.37
CA ALA A 386 -18.73 -0.16 11.63
C ALA A 386 -17.28 0.19 11.29
N SER A 387 -16.49 -0.84 10.97
CA SER A 387 -15.22 -0.71 10.25
C SER A 387 -15.05 -1.84 9.25
N VAL A 388 -14.75 -1.51 8.01
CA VAL A 388 -14.38 -2.50 6.98
C VAL A 388 -12.89 -2.73 7.07
N ASN A 389 -12.48 -3.97 7.31
CA ASN A 389 -11.09 -4.38 7.47
C ASN A 389 -10.69 -5.25 6.31
N LEU A 390 -9.59 -4.88 5.67
CA LEU A 390 -9.00 -5.56 4.53
C LEU A 390 -7.59 -5.99 4.92
N VAL A 391 -7.24 -7.23 4.64
CA VAL A 391 -5.95 -7.81 4.98
C VAL A 391 -5.37 -8.50 3.76
N LEU A 392 -4.17 -8.10 3.36
CA LEU A 392 -3.37 -8.74 2.32
C LEU A 392 -2.12 -9.34 2.97
N ILE A 393 -1.79 -10.58 2.64
CA ILE A 393 -0.58 -11.26 3.13
C ILE A 393 0.20 -11.87 1.96
N ILE A 394 1.48 -11.53 1.87
CA ILE A 394 2.47 -12.12 0.97
C ILE A 394 3.48 -12.93 1.78
#